data_AF-A0A7S3IHM9-F1
#
_entry.id   AF-A0A7S3IHM9-F1
#
_cell.length_a   1.000
_cell.length_b   1.000
_cell.length_c   1.000
_cell.angle_alpha   90.00
_cell.angle_beta   90.00
_cell.angle_gamma   90.00
#
_symmetry.space_group_name_H-M   'P 1'
#
loop_
_entity.id
_entity.type
_entity.pdbx_description
1 polymer ?
#
loop_
_entity_poly.entity_id
_entity_poly.type
_entity_poly.pdbx_seq_one_letter_code
_entity_poly.pdbx_strand_id
1 'polypeptide(L)'
;MFFEKSKMEFELDFLVTAIESNNFSVGFYLLKVYEEEITRNYQRAVDALVKSFQQSSHYLKAKLHMTKMMLTLFNFNAAKELLVILQFSFNDSSVEGNLFSSSNNPLLAMCLLYELLIEIIKKFYSLNNYCKSLQSKILNMAKLYIDSVDDENFLTTVLLERDFSGRDSLKIAIDLDLLDLIQTPKVKAIIKRIYYSDYKQDGTLYEMSTTYQAVFGNKEITPDVESDFNLLKKREIESRPQSPWMYEVFKESMNSRIIGIGLISGVYVILTCACYEIVTTSQ
;
A
#
# COMPACT_ATOMS: atom_id res chain seq x y z
N MET A 1 26.32 3.14 -3.29
CA MET A 1 27.41 3.90 -3.94
C MET A 1 28.79 3.77 -3.29
N PHE A 2 28.94 3.60 -1.96
CA PHE A 2 30.26 3.43 -1.33
C PHE A 2 30.83 2.01 -1.52
N PHE A 3 29.99 0.96 -1.39
CA PHE A 3 30.41 -0.44 -1.52
C PHE A 3 30.79 -0.87 -2.95
N GLU A 4 30.06 -0.40 -3.97
CA GLU A 4 30.40 -0.68 -5.37
C GLU A 4 31.75 -0.08 -5.78
N LYS A 5 32.19 1.00 -5.12
CA LYS A 5 33.48 1.63 -5.36
C LYS A 5 34.61 1.00 -4.56
N SER A 6 34.32 0.32 -3.45
CA SER A 6 35.35 -0.16 -2.52
C SER A 6 35.89 -1.57 -2.81
N LYS A 7 35.29 -2.34 -3.74
CA LYS A 7 35.66 -3.75 -4.02
C LYS A 7 35.73 -4.63 -2.76
N MET A 8 35.03 -4.27 -1.70
CA MET A 8 34.95 -5.12 -0.50
C MET A 8 33.98 -6.27 -0.77
N GLU A 9 34.39 -7.48 -0.42
CA GLU A 9 33.50 -8.63 -0.38
C GLU A 9 32.42 -8.40 0.68
N PHE A 10 31.18 -8.77 0.37
CA PHE A 10 30.07 -8.60 1.29
C PHE A 10 30.18 -9.61 2.44
N GLU A 11 30.21 -9.08 3.67
CA GLU A 11 30.08 -9.88 4.89
C GLU A 11 28.69 -9.66 5.51
N LEU A 12 28.04 -10.74 5.93
CA LEU A 12 26.73 -10.69 6.58
C LEU A 12 26.74 -9.81 7.84
N ASP A 13 27.89 -9.70 8.51
CA ASP A 13 28.06 -8.92 9.72
C ASP A 13 27.76 -7.42 9.49
N PHE A 14 27.89 -6.91 8.26
CA PHE A 14 27.45 -5.56 7.90
C PHE A 14 25.93 -5.40 8.02
N LEU A 15 25.17 -6.40 7.56
CA LEU A 15 23.71 -6.39 7.67
C LEU A 15 23.27 -6.52 9.12
N VAL A 16 23.88 -7.42 9.89
CA VAL A 16 23.60 -7.61 11.31
C VAL A 16 23.87 -6.31 12.08
N THR A 17 25.03 -5.69 11.85
CA THR A 17 25.40 -4.41 12.47
C THR A 17 24.42 -3.30 12.08
N ALA A 18 23.96 -3.26 10.82
CA ALA A 18 22.97 -2.29 10.38
C ALA A 18 21.62 -2.47 11.09
N ILE A 19 21.19 -3.72 11.33
CA ILE A 19 19.95 -4.03 12.06
C ILE A 19 20.10 -3.66 13.54
N GLU A 20 21.20 -4.06 14.19
CA GLU A 20 21.46 -3.80 15.61
C GLU A 20 21.61 -2.29 15.91
N SER A 21 22.18 -1.54 14.97
CA SER A 21 22.29 -0.07 15.06
C SER A 21 21.00 0.67 14.68
N ASN A 22 19.91 -0.04 14.35
CA ASN A 22 18.64 0.51 13.85
C ASN A 22 18.77 1.32 12.56
N ASN A 23 19.82 1.10 11.76
CA ASN A 23 20.00 1.76 10.47
C ASN A 23 19.36 0.96 9.33
N PHE A 24 18.03 0.94 9.33
CA PHE A 24 17.24 0.19 8.35
C PHE A 24 17.42 0.67 6.90
N SER A 25 17.81 1.94 6.69
CA SER A 25 18.08 2.45 5.33
C SER A 25 19.22 1.70 4.65
N VAL A 26 20.30 1.44 5.39
CA VAL A 26 21.44 0.64 4.92
C VAL A 26 21.04 -0.82 4.84
N GLY A 27 20.28 -1.33 5.82
CA GLY A 27 19.77 -2.70 5.81
C GLY A 27 18.94 -3.03 4.56
N PHE A 28 18.03 -2.14 4.14
CA PHE A 28 17.24 -2.31 2.91
C PHE A 28 18.10 -2.32 1.66
N TYR A 29 19.11 -1.46 1.59
CA TYR A 29 20.05 -1.44 0.48
C TYR A 29 20.82 -2.77 0.39
N LEU A 30 21.36 -3.24 1.52
CA LEU A 30 22.12 -4.50 1.57
C LEU A 30 21.25 -5.70 1.20
N LEU A 31 20.01 -5.78 1.70
CA LEU A 31 19.06 -6.84 1.33
C LEU A 31 18.78 -6.86 -0.18
N LYS A 32 18.63 -5.68 -0.80
CA LYS A 32 18.31 -5.58 -2.24
C LYS A 32 19.49 -5.92 -3.14
N VAL A 33 20.71 -5.56 -2.74
CA VAL A 33 21.91 -5.74 -3.55
C VAL A 33 22.50 -7.15 -3.40
N TYR A 34 22.46 -7.72 -2.20
CA TYR A 34 23.18 -8.95 -1.85
C TYR A 34 22.23 -10.11 -1.47
N GLU A 35 21.05 -10.17 -2.09
CA GLU A 35 20.00 -11.15 -1.76
C GLU A 35 20.51 -12.60 -1.77
N GLU A 36 21.24 -12.99 -2.82
CA GLU A 36 21.77 -14.36 -2.98
C GLU A 36 22.73 -14.75 -1.85
N GLU A 37 23.61 -13.84 -1.44
CA GLU A 37 24.61 -14.11 -0.41
C GLU A 37 23.96 -14.20 0.98
N ILE A 38 22.97 -13.36 1.23
CA ILE A 38 22.20 -13.36 2.48
C ILE A 38 21.40 -14.66 2.61
N THR A 39 20.86 -15.20 1.50
CA THR A 39 20.12 -16.47 1.53
C THR A 39 20.97 -17.67 1.97
N ARG A 40 22.29 -17.61 1.80
CA ARG A 40 23.19 -18.71 2.21
C ARG A 40 23.41 -18.77 3.71
N ASN A 41 23.30 -17.62 4.41
CA ASN A 41 23.63 -17.51 5.83
C ASN A 41 22.62 -16.63 6.59
N TYR A 42 21.34 -16.80 6.29
CA TYR A 42 20.25 -15.92 6.73
C TYR A 42 19.97 -15.94 8.24
N GLN A 43 20.38 -16.99 8.95
CA GLN A 43 19.91 -17.29 10.30
C GLN A 43 20.30 -16.21 11.32
N ARG A 44 21.55 -15.73 11.26
CA ARG A 44 22.03 -14.61 12.10
C ARG A 44 21.28 -13.31 11.83
N ALA A 45 20.99 -13.02 10.56
CA ALA A 45 20.28 -11.80 10.18
C ALA A 45 18.81 -11.83 10.65
N VAL A 46 18.15 -12.99 10.54
CA VAL A 46 16.80 -13.20 11.07
C VAL A 46 16.79 -13.07 12.59
N ASP A 47 17.72 -13.70 13.30
CA ASP A 47 17.79 -13.62 14.77
C ASP A 47 18.07 -12.18 15.25
N ALA A 48 18.94 -11.44 14.56
CA ALA A 48 19.19 -10.03 14.83
C ALA A 48 17.93 -9.18 14.61
N LEU A 49 17.18 -9.45 13.53
CA LEU A 49 15.92 -8.75 13.24
C LEU A 49 14.87 -9.04 14.32
N VAL A 50 14.71 -10.30 14.74
CA VAL A 50 13.77 -10.68 15.81
C VAL A 50 14.15 -10.01 17.14
N LYS A 51 15.43 -10.01 17.51
CA LYS A 51 15.93 -9.32 18.71
C LYS A 51 15.72 -7.81 18.65
N SER A 52 15.76 -7.21 17.46
CA SER A 52 15.52 -5.77 17.31
C SER A 52 14.11 -5.37 17.76
N PHE A 53 13.10 -6.25 17.66
CA PHE A 53 11.74 -6.00 18.19
C PHE A 53 11.70 -5.99 19.73
N GLN A 54 12.59 -6.74 20.38
CA GLN A 54 12.68 -6.79 21.84
C GLN A 54 13.44 -5.58 22.40
N GLN A 55 14.47 -5.10 21.70
CA GLN A 55 15.35 -4.05 22.19
C GLN A 55 14.76 -2.65 22.10
N SER A 56 13.98 -2.36 21.05
CA SER A 56 13.37 -1.03 20.86
C SER A 56 12.04 -1.11 20.12
N SER A 57 11.07 -0.30 20.53
CA SER A 57 9.82 -0.10 19.77
C SER A 57 9.99 0.88 18.60
N HIS A 58 11.09 1.65 18.58
CA HIS A 58 11.39 2.61 17.52
C HIS A 58 11.51 1.97 16.13
N TYR A 59 11.22 2.76 15.10
CA TYR A 59 11.30 2.38 13.69
C TYR A 59 10.44 1.16 13.32
N LEU A 60 9.33 0.94 14.03
CA LEU A 60 8.42 -0.18 13.82
C LEU A 60 8.03 -0.36 12.35
N LYS A 61 7.68 0.73 11.65
CA LYS A 61 7.35 0.72 10.21
C LYS A 61 8.44 0.06 9.37
N ALA A 62 9.71 0.38 9.64
CA ALA A 62 10.86 -0.16 8.92
C ALA A 62 11.12 -1.62 9.30
N LYS A 63 11.02 -1.95 10.59
CA LYS A 63 11.14 -3.33 11.07
C LYS A 63 10.10 -4.25 10.43
N LEU A 64 8.83 -3.84 10.41
CA LEU A 64 7.75 -4.60 9.78
C LEU A 64 7.99 -4.82 8.28
N HIS A 65 8.40 -3.77 7.57
CA HIS A 65 8.73 -3.87 6.14
C HIS A 65 9.93 -4.80 5.88
N MET A 66 10.97 -4.72 6.70
CA MET A 66 12.14 -5.60 6.59
C MET A 66 11.78 -7.05 6.88
N THR A 67 10.98 -7.30 7.92
CA THR A 67 10.47 -8.63 8.25
C THR A 67 9.64 -9.21 7.11
N LYS A 68 8.80 -8.40 6.47
CA LYS A 68 8.04 -8.80 5.29
C LYS A 68 8.96 -9.25 4.15
N MET A 69 9.97 -8.46 3.81
CA MET A 69 10.95 -8.81 2.76
C MET A 69 11.71 -10.09 3.09
N MET A 70 12.11 -10.26 4.35
CA MET A 70 12.87 -11.42 4.80
C MET A 70 11.99 -12.62 5.14
N LEU A 71 10.66 -12.53 5.06
CA LEU A 71 9.74 -13.56 5.54
C LEU A 71 9.97 -14.90 4.84
N THR A 72 10.39 -14.92 3.58
CA THR A 72 10.77 -16.14 2.83
C THR A 72 11.91 -16.91 3.50
N LEU A 73 12.83 -16.21 4.18
CA LEU A 73 13.99 -16.77 4.88
C LEU A 73 13.67 -17.19 6.33
N PHE A 74 12.55 -16.75 6.90
CA PHE A 74 12.22 -17.10 8.29
C PHE A 74 12.09 -18.61 8.48
N ASN A 75 12.63 -19.13 9.57
CA ASN A 75 12.34 -20.48 10.05
C ASN A 75 11.11 -20.45 10.99
N PHE A 76 10.55 -21.62 11.29
CA PHE A 76 9.38 -21.72 12.16
C PHE A 76 9.65 -21.20 13.58
N ASN A 77 10.84 -21.47 14.13
CA ASN A 77 11.20 -21.08 15.50
C ASN A 77 11.32 -19.56 15.65
N ALA A 78 11.96 -18.88 14.71
CA ALA A 78 12.09 -17.43 14.66
C ALA A 78 10.74 -16.75 14.48
N ALA A 79 9.86 -17.32 13.63
CA ALA A 79 8.49 -16.81 13.51
C ALA A 79 7.71 -16.95 14.82
N LYS A 80 7.85 -18.09 15.53
CA LYS A 80 7.25 -18.28 16.85
C LYS A 80 7.82 -17.31 17.89
N GLU A 81 9.13 -17.11 17.90
CA GLU A 81 9.80 -16.18 18.82
C GLU A 81 9.35 -14.73 18.58
N LEU A 82 9.31 -14.29 17.33
CA LEU A 82 8.78 -12.98 16.93
C LEU A 82 7.36 -12.78 17.46
N LEU A 83 6.49 -13.78 17.26
CA LEU A 83 5.11 -13.73 17.70
C LEU A 83 4.99 -13.62 19.24
N VAL A 84 5.84 -14.32 19.99
CA VAL A 84 5.90 -14.22 21.46
C VAL A 84 6.33 -12.82 21.90
N ILE A 85 7.36 -12.25 21.25
CA ILE A 85 7.81 -10.89 21.53
C ILE A 85 6.67 -9.89 21.27
N LEU A 86 6.00 -9.99 20.12
CA LEU A 86 4.88 -9.12 19.78
C LEU A 86 3.74 -9.23 20.80
N GLN A 87 3.38 -10.45 21.23
CA GLN A 87 2.34 -10.63 22.25
C GLN A 87 2.73 -9.99 23.58
N PHE A 88 3.99 -10.10 23.99
CA PHE A 88 4.49 -9.46 25.20
C PHE A 88 4.34 -7.94 25.10
N SER A 89 4.82 -7.33 24.00
CA SER A 89 4.73 -5.90 23.76
C SER A 89 3.30 -5.36 23.65
N PHE A 90 2.31 -6.19 23.30
CA PHE A 90 0.90 -5.78 23.29
C PHE A 90 0.20 -5.86 24.64
N ASN A 91 0.67 -6.74 25.52
CA ASN A 91 0.07 -6.90 26.85
C ASN A 91 0.65 -5.88 27.84
N ASP A 92 1.76 -5.24 27.50
CA ASP A 92 2.34 -4.16 28.29
C ASP A 92 1.49 -2.89 28.16
N SER A 93 0.86 -2.49 29.25
CA SER A 93 0.05 -1.27 29.34
C SER A 93 0.89 -0.02 29.59
N SER A 94 2.21 -0.15 29.78
CA SER A 94 3.10 0.99 29.93
C SER A 94 3.30 1.73 28.61
N VAL A 95 3.49 3.05 28.70
CA VAL A 95 3.76 3.89 27.51
C VAL A 95 5.08 3.51 26.86
N GLU A 96 6.07 3.06 27.63
CA GLU A 96 7.40 2.67 27.12
C GLU A 96 7.42 1.27 26.50
N GLY A 97 6.61 0.34 27.02
CA GLY A 97 6.56 -1.04 26.55
C GLY A 97 5.60 -1.30 25.40
N ASN A 98 4.58 -0.43 25.21
CA ASN A 98 3.63 -0.61 24.12
C ASN A 98 4.32 -0.40 22.76
N LEU A 99 4.18 -1.39 21.87
CA LEU A 99 4.81 -1.40 20.54
C LEU A 99 4.47 -0.16 19.70
N PHE A 100 3.26 0.38 19.84
CA PHE A 100 2.75 1.45 18.98
C PHE A 100 3.00 2.86 19.51
N SER A 101 3.41 3.02 20.78
CA SER A 101 3.55 4.33 21.42
C SER A 101 4.63 5.20 20.78
N SER A 102 5.67 4.58 20.26
CA SER A 102 6.82 5.24 19.62
C SER A 102 6.65 5.42 18.11
N SER A 103 5.53 4.99 17.52
CA SER A 103 5.24 5.19 16.10
C SER A 103 4.57 6.53 15.86
N ASN A 104 5.12 7.32 14.92
CA ASN A 104 4.50 8.57 14.48
C ASN A 104 3.08 8.34 13.90
N ASN A 105 2.88 7.17 13.28
CA ASN A 105 1.61 6.74 12.75
C ASN A 105 1.29 5.32 13.25
N PRO A 106 0.59 5.20 14.38
CA PRO A 106 0.26 3.91 14.96
C PRO A 106 -0.76 3.15 14.10
N LEU A 107 -1.68 3.84 13.43
CA LEU A 107 -2.72 3.22 12.61
C LEU A 107 -2.14 2.49 11.39
N LEU A 108 -1.21 3.14 10.68
CA LEU A 108 -0.49 2.51 9.57
C LEU A 108 0.33 1.31 10.05
N ALA A 109 1.02 1.44 11.18
CA ALA A 109 1.79 0.36 11.76
C ALA A 109 0.91 -0.84 12.17
N MET A 110 -0.29 -0.59 12.71
CA MET A 110 -1.29 -1.61 13.01
C MET A 110 -1.73 -2.35 11.73
N CYS A 111 -2.00 -1.62 10.64
CA CYS A 111 -2.38 -2.22 9.36
C CYS A 111 -1.25 -3.08 8.76
N LEU A 112 0.00 -2.56 8.78
CA LEU A 112 1.18 -3.30 8.30
C LEU A 112 1.45 -4.55 9.13
N LEU A 113 1.25 -4.49 10.44
CA LEU A 113 1.41 -5.65 11.31
C LEU A 113 0.30 -6.68 11.08
N TYR A 114 -0.93 -6.23 10.83
CA TYR A 114 -2.02 -7.12 10.44
C TYR A 114 -1.71 -7.85 9.13
N GLU A 115 -1.18 -7.13 8.13
CA GLU A 115 -0.70 -7.71 6.87
C GLU A 115 0.37 -8.78 7.12
N LEU A 116 1.40 -8.44 7.90
CA LEU A 116 2.49 -9.36 8.24
C LEU A 116 1.97 -10.64 8.91
N LEU A 117 0.99 -10.53 9.82
CA LEU A 117 0.38 -11.69 10.46
C LEU A 117 -0.34 -12.58 9.43
N ILE A 118 -1.03 -12.01 8.43
CA ILE A 118 -1.64 -12.80 7.35
C ILE A 118 -0.57 -13.58 6.57
N GLU A 119 0.55 -12.93 6.25
CA GLU A 119 1.63 -13.58 5.51
C GLU A 119 2.33 -14.67 6.33
N ILE A 120 2.49 -14.45 7.64
CA ILE A 120 2.97 -15.49 8.57
C ILE A 120 2.01 -16.68 8.58
N ILE A 121 0.68 -16.46 8.59
CA ILE A 121 -0.31 -17.55 8.52
C ILE A 121 -0.18 -18.31 7.19
N LYS A 122 -0.02 -17.59 6.07
CA LYS A 122 0.14 -18.19 4.74
C LYS A 122 1.38 -19.09 4.69
N LYS A 123 2.49 -18.68 5.31
CA LYS A 123 3.73 -19.45 5.36
C LYS A 123 3.72 -20.57 6.42
N PHE A 124 3.21 -20.28 7.61
CA PHE A 124 3.23 -21.16 8.79
C PHE A 124 1.82 -21.37 9.32
N TYR A 125 1.05 -22.21 8.63
CA TYR A 125 -0.35 -22.47 8.96
C TYR A 125 -0.57 -22.95 10.41
N SER A 126 0.42 -23.59 11.03
CA SER A 126 0.37 -24.03 12.43
C SER A 126 0.29 -22.88 13.45
N LEU A 127 0.69 -21.66 13.09
CA LEU A 127 0.62 -20.47 13.95
C LEU A 127 -0.70 -19.69 13.81
N ASN A 128 -1.66 -20.21 13.03
CA ASN A 128 -2.90 -19.52 12.67
C ASN A 128 -3.70 -19.02 13.88
N ASN A 129 -3.94 -19.87 14.88
CA ASN A 129 -4.72 -19.50 16.05
C ASN A 129 -4.08 -18.35 16.84
N TYR A 130 -2.74 -18.36 16.92
CA TYR A 130 -1.99 -17.33 17.63
C TYR A 130 -2.03 -16.00 16.88
N CYS A 131 -1.81 -16.04 15.56
CA CYS A 131 -1.87 -14.87 14.70
C CYS A 131 -3.27 -14.26 14.69
N LYS A 132 -4.33 -15.07 14.61
CA LYS A 132 -5.73 -14.60 14.69
C LYS A 132 -6.05 -13.91 16.01
N SER A 133 -5.55 -14.45 17.13
CA SER A 133 -5.72 -13.81 18.45
C SER A 133 -5.08 -12.42 18.47
N LEU A 134 -3.86 -12.29 17.92
CA LEU A 134 -3.19 -11.00 17.79
C LEU A 134 -3.90 -10.05 16.83
N GLN A 135 -4.36 -10.53 15.68
CA GLN A 135 -5.14 -9.75 14.71
C GLN A 135 -6.39 -9.14 15.34
N SER A 136 -7.15 -9.92 16.11
CA SER A 136 -8.34 -9.42 16.82
C SER A 136 -7.99 -8.32 17.82
N LYS A 137 -6.87 -8.46 18.55
CA LYS A 137 -6.38 -7.42 19.47
C LYS A 137 -5.98 -6.14 18.74
N ILE A 138 -5.22 -6.26 17.66
CA ILE A 138 -4.78 -5.12 16.83
C ILE A 138 -5.99 -4.37 16.27
N LEU A 139 -6.98 -5.10 15.74
CA LEU A 139 -8.19 -4.48 15.21
C LEU A 139 -8.97 -3.70 16.29
N ASN A 140 -9.09 -4.26 17.49
CA ASN A 140 -9.72 -3.56 18.61
C ASN A 140 -8.93 -2.31 19.03
N MET A 141 -7.60 -2.39 19.08
CA MET A 141 -6.75 -1.22 19.36
C MET A 141 -6.89 -0.14 18.28
N ALA A 142 -6.97 -0.52 17.01
CA ALA A 142 -7.16 0.41 15.90
C ALA A 142 -8.52 1.14 15.99
N LYS A 143 -9.59 0.41 16.34
CA LYS A 143 -10.92 1.00 16.58
C LYS A 143 -10.88 2.02 17.73
N LEU A 144 -10.31 1.62 18.87
CA LEU A 144 -10.16 2.51 20.03
C LEU A 144 -9.33 3.75 19.69
N TYR A 145 -8.26 3.60 18.90
CA TYR A 145 -7.44 4.72 18.44
C TYR A 145 -8.27 5.69 17.58
N ILE A 146 -8.97 5.20 16.55
CA ILE A 146 -9.83 6.04 15.69
C ILE A 146 -10.91 6.76 16.52
N ASP A 147 -11.52 6.07 17.47
CA ASP A 147 -12.56 6.65 18.32
C ASP A 147 -12.00 7.72 19.27
N SER A 148 -10.75 7.56 19.74
CA SER A 148 -10.06 8.52 20.60
C SER A 148 -9.55 9.78 19.91
N VAL A 149 -9.37 9.76 18.58
CA VAL A 149 -8.88 10.92 17.83
C VAL A 149 -10.00 11.92 17.59
N ASP A 150 -9.92 13.09 18.21
CA ASP A 150 -10.94 14.16 18.08
C ASP A 150 -10.79 15.00 16.80
N ASP A 151 -9.56 15.23 16.34
CA ASP A 151 -9.29 16.04 15.14
C ASP A 151 -9.39 15.22 13.85
N GLU A 152 -10.38 15.55 13.02
CA GLU A 152 -10.62 14.93 11.73
C GLU A 152 -9.50 15.19 10.71
N ASN A 153 -8.85 16.37 10.75
CA ASN A 153 -7.76 16.71 9.83
C ASN A 153 -6.50 15.90 10.15
N PHE A 154 -6.20 15.76 11.44
CA PHE A 154 -5.15 14.86 11.90
C PHE A 154 -5.43 13.42 11.47
N LEU A 155 -6.64 12.90 11.72
CA LEU A 155 -7.02 11.54 11.33
C LEU A 155 -6.92 11.32 9.80
N THR A 156 -7.29 12.32 9.00
CA THR A 156 -7.15 12.28 7.53
C THR A 156 -5.69 12.17 7.11
N THR A 157 -4.81 12.95 7.74
CA THR A 157 -3.36 12.91 7.47
C THR A 157 -2.76 11.55 7.83
N VAL A 158 -3.17 10.99 8.98
CA VAL A 158 -2.74 9.67 9.45
C VAL A 158 -3.21 8.55 8.50
N LEU A 159 -4.44 8.63 7.99
CA LEU A 159 -4.99 7.64 7.06
C LEU A 159 -4.31 7.67 5.68
N LEU A 160 -3.94 8.86 5.19
CA LEU A 160 -3.36 9.09 3.87
C LEU A 160 -1.82 9.00 3.84
N GLU A 161 -1.17 8.87 4.99
CA GLU A 161 0.28 8.63 5.03
C GLU A 161 0.64 7.33 4.30
N ARG A 162 1.67 7.40 3.46
CA ARG A 162 2.12 6.27 2.63
C ARG A 162 3.17 5.41 3.33
N ASP A 163 3.13 4.11 3.09
CA ASP A 163 4.16 3.14 3.46
C ASP A 163 5.41 3.23 2.55
N PHE A 164 6.43 2.40 2.80
CA PHE A 164 7.62 2.32 1.95
C PHE A 164 7.33 1.80 0.53
N SER A 165 6.15 1.20 0.30
CA SER A 165 5.65 0.74 -0.99
C SER A 165 4.72 1.76 -1.68
N GLY A 166 4.50 2.94 -1.07
CA GLY A 166 3.63 3.97 -1.60
C GLY A 166 2.12 3.76 -1.38
N ARG A 167 1.71 2.77 -0.58
CA ARG A 167 0.31 2.47 -0.24
C ARG A 167 -0.09 3.24 1.03
N ASP A 168 -1.30 3.76 1.07
CA ASP A 168 -1.86 4.40 2.26
C ASP A 168 -2.58 3.39 3.17
N SER A 169 -2.95 3.83 4.38
CA SER A 169 -3.62 2.96 5.36
C SER A 169 -4.99 2.48 4.85
N LEU A 170 -5.68 3.30 4.05
CA LEU A 170 -6.98 2.96 3.47
C LEU A 170 -6.87 1.86 2.41
N LYS A 171 -5.89 1.96 1.50
CA LYS A 171 -5.63 0.92 0.49
C LYS A 171 -5.26 -0.39 1.16
N ILE A 172 -4.38 -0.35 2.17
CA ILE A 172 -4.03 -1.56 2.92
C ILE A 172 -5.26 -2.15 3.60
N ALA A 173 -6.12 -1.33 4.21
CA ALA A 173 -7.34 -1.83 4.84
C ALA A 173 -8.30 -2.49 3.85
N ILE A 174 -8.41 -1.98 2.62
CA ILE A 174 -9.23 -2.57 1.55
C ILE A 174 -8.60 -3.89 1.06
N ASP A 175 -7.29 -3.91 0.79
CA ASP A 175 -6.58 -5.10 0.31
C ASP A 175 -6.66 -6.28 1.31
N LEU A 176 -6.79 -5.97 2.61
CA LEU A 176 -6.90 -6.93 3.70
C LEU A 176 -8.34 -7.22 4.13
N ASP A 177 -9.35 -6.70 3.42
CA ASP A 177 -10.77 -6.85 3.77
C ASP A 177 -11.11 -6.42 5.22
N LEU A 178 -10.45 -5.37 5.73
CA LEU A 178 -10.71 -4.79 7.06
C LEU A 178 -11.97 -3.91 7.08
N LEU A 179 -13.10 -4.48 6.71
CA LEU A 179 -14.40 -3.78 6.60
C LEU A 179 -14.78 -3.08 7.90
N ASP A 180 -14.51 -3.72 9.03
CA ASP A 180 -14.75 -3.21 10.38
C ASP A 180 -14.07 -1.86 10.67
N LEU A 181 -12.91 -1.60 10.06
CA LEU A 181 -12.17 -0.34 10.20
C LEU A 181 -12.74 0.73 9.26
N ILE A 182 -13.07 0.33 8.03
CA ILE A 182 -13.59 1.22 6.98
C ILE A 182 -15.01 1.69 7.31
N GLN A 183 -15.81 0.83 7.96
CA GLN A 183 -17.19 1.13 8.33
C GLN A 183 -17.32 2.06 9.53
N THR A 184 -16.24 2.34 10.27
CA THR A 184 -16.25 3.28 11.39
C THR A 184 -16.76 4.65 10.92
N PRO A 185 -17.71 5.28 11.63
CA PRO A 185 -18.39 6.49 11.16
C PRO A 185 -17.43 7.64 10.83
N LYS A 186 -16.36 7.81 11.62
CA LYS A 186 -15.30 8.81 11.37
C LYS A 186 -14.54 8.55 10.07
N VAL A 187 -14.11 7.31 9.84
CA VAL A 187 -13.39 6.91 8.61
C VAL A 187 -14.30 7.07 7.39
N LYS A 188 -15.56 6.67 7.49
CA LYS A 188 -16.54 6.85 6.42
C LYS A 188 -16.79 8.31 6.08
N ALA A 189 -16.82 9.20 7.08
CA ALA A 189 -16.93 10.64 6.87
C ALA A 189 -15.71 11.19 6.13
N ILE A 190 -14.51 10.76 6.52
CA ILE A 190 -13.25 11.14 5.84
C ILE A 190 -13.22 10.63 4.40
N ILE A 191 -13.60 9.37 4.13
CA ILE A 191 -13.67 8.82 2.77
C ILE A 191 -14.66 9.63 1.91
N LYS A 192 -15.85 9.95 2.45
CA LYS A 192 -16.80 10.81 1.75
C LYS A 192 -16.22 12.19 1.48
N ARG A 193 -15.54 12.79 2.47
CA ARG A 193 -14.90 14.09 2.30
C ARG A 193 -13.82 14.03 1.22
N ILE A 194 -12.96 13.02 1.20
CA ILE A 194 -11.94 12.82 0.15
C ILE A 194 -12.60 12.64 -1.22
N TYR A 195 -13.72 11.90 -1.28
CA TYR A 195 -14.44 11.67 -2.53
C TYR A 195 -15.12 12.94 -3.08
N TYR A 196 -15.60 13.81 -2.19
CA TYR A 196 -16.27 15.06 -2.55
C TYR A 196 -15.37 16.30 -2.52
N SER A 197 -14.14 16.18 -2.02
CA SER A 197 -13.23 17.31 -1.94
C SER A 197 -12.58 17.56 -3.29
N ASP A 198 -12.27 18.83 -3.56
CA ASP A 198 -11.45 19.25 -4.70
C ASP A 198 -9.96 18.86 -4.55
N TYR A 199 -9.64 17.91 -3.65
CA TYR A 199 -8.26 17.56 -3.32
C TYR A 199 -7.64 16.69 -4.41
N LYS A 200 -6.75 17.34 -5.18
CA LYS A 200 -5.70 16.80 -6.04
C LYS A 200 -6.04 15.50 -6.78
N GLN A 201 -6.63 15.67 -7.96
CA GLN A 201 -6.31 14.85 -9.12
C GLN A 201 -4.82 15.02 -9.46
N ASP A 202 -3.91 14.49 -8.65
CA ASP A 202 -2.52 14.29 -9.07
C ASP A 202 -2.52 13.06 -10.00
N GLY A 203 -2.88 13.35 -11.23
CA GLY A 203 -2.96 12.47 -12.38
C GLY A 203 -3.39 13.34 -13.53
N THR A 204 -2.51 13.59 -14.49
CA THR A 204 -2.96 14.27 -15.69
C THR A 204 -3.96 13.36 -16.39
N LEU A 205 -5.10 13.88 -16.86
CA LEU A 205 -6.06 13.11 -17.68
C LEU A 205 -5.36 12.38 -18.85
N TYR A 206 -4.22 12.93 -19.27
CA TYR A 206 -3.31 12.36 -20.24
C TYR A 206 -2.67 11.04 -19.77
N GLU A 207 -2.22 10.88 -18.53
CA GLU A 207 -1.64 9.62 -18.02
C GLU A 207 -2.60 8.41 -18.08
N MET A 208 -3.91 8.67 -18.06
CA MET A 208 -4.96 7.66 -18.22
C MET A 208 -5.35 7.40 -19.68
N SER A 209 -4.88 8.22 -20.63
CA SER A 209 -5.10 8.00 -22.05
C SER A 209 -4.27 6.80 -22.51
N THR A 210 -4.95 5.84 -23.15
CA THR A 210 -4.29 4.73 -23.86
C THR A 210 -3.23 5.23 -24.84
N THR A 211 -3.44 6.38 -25.48
CA THR A 211 -2.49 6.99 -26.41
C THR A 211 -1.24 7.53 -25.70
N TYR A 212 -1.40 8.12 -24.51
CA TYR A 212 -0.27 8.61 -23.73
C TYR A 212 0.54 7.47 -23.12
N GLN A 213 -0.12 6.40 -22.63
CA GLN A 213 0.57 5.20 -22.16
C GLN A 213 1.33 4.50 -23.30
N ALA A 214 0.78 4.49 -24.51
CA ALA A 214 1.47 3.94 -25.68
C ALA A 214 2.72 4.74 -26.09
N VAL A 215 2.73 6.07 -25.87
CA VAL A 215 3.82 6.96 -26.31
C VAL A 215 4.85 7.23 -25.20
N PHE A 216 4.40 7.36 -23.95
CA PHE A 216 5.19 7.82 -22.81
C PHE A 216 5.17 6.85 -21.62
N GLY A 217 4.36 5.78 -21.65
CA GLY A 217 4.28 4.78 -20.60
C GLY A 217 5.58 3.99 -20.46
N ASN A 218 5.95 3.71 -19.22
CA ASN A 218 7.16 3.01 -18.79
C ASN A 218 7.52 1.82 -19.68
N LYS A 219 8.69 1.87 -20.33
CA LYS A 219 9.28 0.79 -21.14
C LYS A 219 9.87 -0.34 -20.28
N GLU A 220 9.56 -0.41 -18.99
CA GLU A 220 9.97 -1.52 -18.12
C GLU A 220 8.92 -2.64 -18.15
N ILE A 221 8.92 -3.34 -19.30
CA ILE A 221 8.77 -4.79 -19.49
C ILE A 221 7.75 -5.50 -18.56
N THR A 222 6.49 -5.51 -18.98
CA THR A 222 5.74 -6.77 -19.07
C THR A 222 5.55 -7.08 -20.55
N PRO A 223 5.90 -8.29 -21.05
CA PRO A 223 5.63 -8.64 -22.43
C PRO A 223 4.12 -8.58 -22.64
N ASP A 224 3.71 -7.74 -23.59
CA ASP A 224 2.32 -7.53 -23.94
C ASP A 224 1.73 -8.84 -24.45
N VAL A 225 0.74 -9.35 -23.72
CA VAL A 225 0.02 -10.59 -24.09
C VAL A 225 -0.76 -10.38 -25.39
N GLU A 226 -0.95 -9.13 -25.84
CA GLU A 226 -1.55 -8.79 -27.13
C GLU A 226 -0.63 -9.01 -28.34
N SER A 227 0.68 -9.23 -28.17
CA SER A 227 1.58 -9.53 -29.29
C SER A 227 1.22 -10.82 -30.03
N ASP A 228 0.51 -11.73 -29.36
CA ASP A 228 0.13 -13.04 -29.88
C ASP A 228 -1.28 -13.07 -30.50
N PHE A 229 -2.04 -11.97 -30.45
CA PHE A 229 -3.43 -11.94 -30.92
C PHE A 229 -3.61 -11.10 -32.18
N ASN A 230 -3.57 -11.77 -33.33
CA ASN A 230 -4.04 -11.22 -34.60
C ASN A 230 -5.51 -10.78 -34.48
N LEU A 231 -5.79 -9.52 -34.84
CA LEU A 231 -7.10 -8.85 -34.85
C LEU A 231 -8.24 -9.60 -35.56
N LEU A 232 -7.94 -10.66 -36.32
CA LEU A 232 -8.88 -11.44 -37.13
C LEU A 232 -9.45 -12.69 -36.42
N LYS A 233 -9.02 -13.03 -35.20
CA LYS A 233 -9.52 -14.21 -34.48
C LYS A 233 -10.74 -13.83 -33.61
N LYS A 234 -11.88 -14.49 -33.85
CA LYS A 234 -13.12 -14.29 -33.06
C LYS A 234 -12.86 -14.74 -31.62
N ARG A 235 -13.17 -13.85 -30.66
CA ARG A 235 -12.99 -14.08 -29.22
C ARG A 235 -14.12 -14.96 -28.68
N GLU A 236 -13.79 -16.00 -27.92
CA GLU A 236 -14.76 -16.69 -27.05
C GLU A 236 -14.79 -15.97 -25.70
N ILE A 237 -15.94 -15.38 -25.36
CA ILE A 237 -16.07 -14.41 -24.24
C ILE A 237 -16.65 -15.07 -22.97
N GLU A 238 -17.01 -16.35 -23.00
CA GLU A 238 -17.88 -16.93 -21.96
C GLU A 238 -17.19 -17.35 -20.65
N SER A 239 -15.86 -17.23 -20.52
CA SER A 239 -15.15 -17.85 -19.37
C SER A 239 -14.12 -16.97 -18.65
N ARG A 240 -14.19 -15.64 -18.76
CA ARG A 240 -13.30 -14.75 -17.98
C ARG A 240 -14.09 -13.77 -17.11
N PRO A 241 -13.80 -13.69 -15.80
CA PRO A 241 -14.35 -12.62 -14.97
C PRO A 241 -13.84 -11.29 -15.53
N GLN A 242 -14.76 -10.36 -15.78
CA GLN A 242 -14.40 -9.00 -16.18
C GLN A 242 -13.47 -8.41 -15.13
N SER A 243 -12.32 -7.88 -15.56
CA SER A 243 -11.34 -7.29 -14.66
C SER A 243 -11.98 -6.15 -13.86
N PRO A 244 -11.79 -6.08 -12.52
CA PRO A 244 -12.32 -4.98 -11.69
C PRO A 244 -11.87 -3.58 -12.16
N TRP A 245 -10.74 -3.50 -12.87
CA TRP A 245 -10.23 -2.31 -13.55
C TRP A 245 -11.19 -1.70 -14.58
N MET A 246 -12.07 -2.50 -15.19
CA MET A 246 -13.01 -2.00 -16.20
C MET A 246 -14.13 -1.16 -15.57
N TYR A 247 -14.46 -1.43 -14.30
CA TYR A 247 -15.43 -0.66 -13.53
C TYR A 247 -14.86 0.68 -13.03
N GLU A 248 -13.59 0.70 -12.60
CA GLU A 248 -12.90 1.93 -12.19
C GLU A 248 -12.71 2.89 -13.38
N VAL A 249 -12.27 2.36 -14.52
CA VAL A 249 -12.18 3.15 -15.77
C VAL A 249 -13.55 3.67 -16.21
N PHE A 250 -14.62 2.91 -16.00
CA PHE A 250 -15.98 3.37 -16.31
C PHE A 250 -16.46 4.49 -15.37
N LYS A 251 -16.13 4.38 -14.08
CA LYS A 251 -16.53 5.34 -13.04
C LYS A 251 -15.83 6.70 -13.21
N GLU A 252 -14.56 6.70 -13.61
CA GLU A 252 -13.80 7.92 -13.89
C GLU A 252 -14.23 8.61 -15.20
N SER A 253 -14.67 7.84 -16.21
CA SER A 253 -15.06 8.42 -17.51
C SER A 253 -16.47 9.04 -17.53
N MET A 254 -17.39 8.60 -16.64
CA MET A 254 -18.80 8.99 -16.76
C MET A 254 -19.05 10.46 -16.41
N ASN A 255 -18.38 11.00 -15.39
CA ASN A 255 -18.56 12.40 -14.99
C ASN A 255 -17.92 13.36 -16.01
N SER A 256 -16.74 13.00 -16.51
CA SER A 256 -16.02 13.71 -17.57
C SER A 256 -16.80 13.73 -18.88
N ARG A 257 -17.50 12.64 -19.22
CA ARG A 257 -18.40 12.57 -20.39
C ARG A 257 -19.64 13.43 -20.22
N ILE A 258 -20.25 13.49 -19.04
CA ILE A 258 -21.41 14.34 -18.78
C ILE A 258 -21.03 15.83 -18.92
N ILE A 259 -19.88 16.22 -18.36
CA ILE A 259 -19.36 17.59 -18.49
C ILE A 259 -19.01 17.91 -19.95
N GLY A 260 -18.35 16.98 -20.65
CA GLY A 260 -18.01 17.15 -22.07
C GLY A 260 -19.24 17.28 -22.97
N ILE A 261 -20.26 16.44 -22.77
CA ILE A 261 -21.54 16.51 -23.51
C ILE A 261 -22.28 17.82 -23.17
N GLY A 262 -22.25 18.25 -21.91
CA GLY A 262 -22.82 19.53 -21.47
C GLY A 262 -22.18 20.73 -22.19
N LEU A 263 -20.86 20.75 -22.30
CA LEU A 263 -20.13 21.83 -22.99
C LEU A 263 -20.39 21.82 -24.50
N ILE A 264 -20.33 20.64 -25.13
CA ILE A 264 -20.56 20.51 -26.58
C ILE A 264 -22.00 20.87 -26.94
N SER A 265 -22.99 20.43 -26.16
CA SER A 265 -24.39 20.79 -26.38
C SER A 265 -24.65 22.29 -26.18
N GLY A 266 -24.02 22.92 -25.18
CA GLY A 266 -24.08 24.37 -24.99
C GLY A 266 -23.52 25.16 -26.17
N VAL A 267 -22.34 24.77 -26.66
CA VAL A 267 -21.71 25.39 -27.85
C VAL A 267 -22.60 25.22 -29.09
N TYR A 268 -23.18 24.02 -29.28
CA TYR A 268 -24.09 23.75 -30.38
C TYR A 268 -25.34 24.65 -30.34
N VAL A 269 -25.98 24.81 -29.18
CA VAL A 269 -27.16 25.68 -29.04
C VAL A 269 -26.82 27.14 -29.36
N ILE A 270 -25.69 27.65 -28.87
CA ILE A 270 -25.25 29.03 -29.14
C ILE A 270 -25.00 29.24 -30.63
N LEU A 271 -24.31 28.31 -31.29
CA LEU A 271 -24.08 28.34 -32.74
C LEU A 271 -25.40 28.28 -33.51
N THR A 272 -26.34 27.43 -33.11
CA THR A 272 -27.64 27.33 -33.77
C THR A 272 -28.44 28.63 -33.63
N CYS A 273 -28.43 29.26 -32.45
CA CYS A 273 -29.07 30.55 -32.21
C CYS A 273 -28.44 31.67 -33.05
N ALA A 274 -27.11 31.76 -33.10
CA ALA A 274 -26.40 32.75 -33.90
C ALA A 274 -26.68 32.57 -35.40
N CYS A 275 -26.67 31.33 -35.90
CA CYS A 275 -27.05 31.03 -37.28
C CYS A 275 -28.51 31.40 -37.57
N TYR A 276 -29.42 31.18 -36.63
CA TYR A 276 -30.84 31.53 -36.79
C TYR A 276 -31.04 33.05 -36.87
N GLU A 277 -30.37 33.84 -36.02
CA GLU A 277 -30.43 35.30 -36.07
C GLU A 277 -29.90 35.88 -37.39
N ILE A 278 -28.80 35.33 -37.91
CA ILE A 278 -28.21 35.73 -39.20
C ILE A 278 -29.16 35.43 -40.36
N VAL A 279 -29.87 34.29 -40.31
CA VAL A 279 -30.85 33.94 -41.35
C VAL A 279 -32.10 34.81 -41.27
N THR A 280 -32.55 35.19 -40.08
CA THR A 280 -33.72 36.08 -39.92
C THR A 280 -33.45 37.55 -40.25
N THR A 281 -32.19 37.99 -40.18
CA THR A 281 -31.78 39.37 -40.54
C THR A 281 -31.44 39.53 -42.02
N SER A 282 -31.40 38.43 -42.79
CA SER A 282 -31.14 38.42 -44.23
C SER A 282 -32.39 38.20 -45.10
N GLN A 283 -33.59 38.24 -44.52
CA GLN A 283 -34.88 38.40 -45.21
C GLN A 283 -35.42 39.82 -45.03
#